data_AF-A0A096LDZ7-F1
#
_entry.id   AF-A0A096LDZ7-F1
#
_cell.length_a   1.000
_cell.length_b   1.000
_cell.length_c   1.000
_cell.angle_alpha   90.00
_cell.angle_beta   90.00
_cell.angle_gamma   90.00
#
_symmetry.space_group_name_H-M   'P 1'
#
loop_
_entity.id
_entity.type
_entity.pdbx_description
1 polymer ?
#
loop_
_entity_poly.entity_id
_entity_poly.type
_entity_poly.pdbx_seq_one_letter_code
_entity_poly.pdbx_strand_id
1 'polypeptide(L)'
;MNDQNLIKPKRDQTAEQRKAAASKAGKAAAKKRREKKQMQEIAKIVLHMPFEGTDAQLDDLEGLSFEDYPDRKLTVSEISILKVAKKAMRGDIAAIQFLRDTAGEKPVEQIEVSADIGAACDEIGKLIEAKRNADKG
;
A
#
# COMPACT_ATOMS: atom_id res chain seq x y z
N MET A 1 -21.48 -8.54 24.61
CA MET A 1 -20.45 -7.60 24.11
C MET A 1 -20.01 -6.73 25.27
N ASN A 2 -18.74 -6.33 25.34
CA ASN A 2 -18.24 -5.45 26.40
C ASN A 2 -18.29 -3.99 25.92
N ASP A 3 -19.29 -3.25 26.38
CA ASP A 3 -19.57 -1.88 25.96
C ASP A 3 -18.43 -0.90 26.30
N GLN A 4 -17.50 -1.30 27.17
CA GLN A 4 -16.31 -0.53 27.53
C GLN A 4 -15.25 -0.45 26.41
N ASN A 5 -15.33 -1.29 25.37
CA ASN A 5 -14.40 -1.27 24.23
C ASN A 5 -14.91 -0.46 23.02
N LEU A 6 -16.12 0.12 23.10
CA LEU A 6 -16.66 0.92 22.00
C LEU A 6 -16.18 2.36 22.09
N ILE A 7 -15.57 2.85 21.01
CA ILE A 7 -15.25 4.28 20.87
C ILE A 7 -16.57 5.05 20.89
N LYS A 8 -16.75 5.92 21.89
CA LYS A 8 -17.95 6.77 22.01
C LYS A 8 -18.20 7.51 20.68
N PRO A 9 -19.45 7.59 20.20
CA PRO A 9 -19.80 8.37 19.02
C PRO A 9 -19.23 9.79 19.10
N LYS A 10 -18.80 10.37 17.96
CA LYS A 10 -18.17 11.71 17.94
C LYS A 10 -19.02 12.81 18.57
N ARG A 11 -20.35 12.66 18.57
CA ARG A 11 -21.32 13.55 19.22
C ARG A 11 -21.20 13.58 20.75
N ASP A 12 -20.68 12.50 21.34
CA ASP A 12 -20.57 12.29 22.79
C ASP A 12 -19.14 12.58 23.29
N GLN A 13 -18.28 13.18 22.46
CA GLN A 13 -16.90 13.52 22.76
C GLN A 13 -16.68 15.04 22.87
N THR A 14 -15.89 15.45 23.85
CA THR A 14 -15.47 16.86 23.98
C THR A 14 -14.56 17.28 22.82
N ALA A 15 -14.43 18.58 22.58
CA ALA A 15 -13.53 19.10 21.54
C ALA A 15 -12.07 18.65 21.76
N GLU A 16 -11.62 18.60 23.02
CA GLU A 16 -10.28 18.12 23.37
C GLU A 16 -10.11 16.62 23.11
N GLN A 17 -11.09 15.79 23.46
CA GLN A 17 -11.08 14.35 23.18
C GLN A 17 -11.00 14.08 21.68
N ARG A 18 -11.76 14.83 20.86
CA ARG A 18 -11.70 14.74 19.40
C ARG A 18 -10.33 15.14 18.85
N LYS A 19 -9.72 16.22 19.37
CA LYS A 19 -8.39 16.68 18.97
C LYS A 19 -7.30 15.66 19.32
N ALA A 20 -7.36 15.08 20.52
CA ALA A 20 -6.44 14.04 20.96
C ALA A 20 -6.55 12.76 20.11
N ALA A 21 -7.78 12.32 19.83
CA ALA A 21 -8.04 11.17 18.96
C ALA A 21 -7.54 11.41 17.52
N ALA A 22 -7.81 12.59 16.95
CA ALA A 22 -7.33 12.96 15.62
C ALA A 22 -5.79 13.01 15.55
N SER A 23 -5.13 13.58 16.57
CA SER A 23 -3.67 13.61 16.66
C SER A 23 -3.07 12.21 16.75
N LYS A 24 -3.64 11.33 17.59
CA LYS A 24 -3.21 9.93 17.72
C LYS A 24 -3.38 9.17 16.40
N ALA A 25 -4.52 9.35 15.73
CA ALA A 25 -4.79 8.76 14.42
C ALA A 25 -3.79 9.26 13.36
N GLY A 26 -3.52 10.57 13.33
CA GLY A 26 -2.55 11.18 12.42
C GLY A 26 -1.14 10.64 12.61
N LYS A 27 -0.67 10.54 13.86
CA LYS A 27 0.65 9.96 14.19
C LYS A 27 0.76 8.50 13.77
N ALA A 28 -0.27 7.70 14.05
CA ALA A 28 -0.31 6.29 13.64
C ALA A 28 -0.30 6.14 12.11
N ALA A 29 -1.10 6.94 11.40
CA ALA A 29 -1.12 6.96 9.95
C ALA A 29 0.23 7.38 9.35
N ALA A 30 0.89 8.39 9.93
CA ALA A 30 2.21 8.84 9.50
C ALA A 30 3.27 7.73 9.69
N LYS A 31 3.24 7.03 10.83
CA LYS A 31 4.13 5.87 11.07
C LYS A 31 3.93 4.78 10.01
N LYS A 32 2.68 4.39 9.75
CA LYS A 32 2.34 3.38 8.73
C LYS A 32 2.76 3.81 7.32
N ARG A 33 2.64 5.10 6.99
CA ARG A 33 3.11 5.65 5.71
C ARG A 33 4.63 5.55 5.58
N ARG A 34 5.39 5.82 6.65
CA ARG A 34 6.85 5.66 6.68
C ARG A 34 7.27 4.20 6.50
N GLU A 35 6.64 3.28 7.22
CA GLU A 35 6.87 1.83 7.09
C GLU A 35 6.60 1.35 5.66
N LYS A 36 5.47 1.79 5.05
CA LYS A 36 5.15 1.44 3.65
C LYS A 36 6.19 1.98 2.67
N LYS A 37 6.63 3.23 2.85
CA LYS A 37 7.64 3.85 1.98
C LYS A 37 8.98 3.11 2.05
N GLN A 38 9.42 2.76 3.25
CA GLN A 38 10.64 1.99 3.48
C GLN A 38 10.58 0.62 2.80
N MET A 39 9.46 -0.09 2.95
CA MET A 39 9.24 -1.37 2.30
C MET A 39 9.27 -1.26 0.76
N GLN A 40 8.66 -0.21 0.21
CA GLN A 40 8.69 0.08 -1.22
C GLN A 40 10.11 0.40 -1.72
N GLU A 41 10.88 1.18 -0.96
CA GLU A 41 12.27 1.51 -1.32
C GLU A 41 13.14 0.26 -1.38
N ILE A 42 13.01 -0.65 -0.41
CA ILE A 42 13.75 -1.91 -0.40
C ILE A 42 13.32 -2.80 -1.57
N ALA A 43 12.02 -2.91 -1.84
CA ALA A 43 11.53 -3.67 -3.00
C ALA A 43 12.10 -3.13 -4.32
N LYS A 44 12.18 -1.80 -4.50
CA LYS A 44 12.80 -1.18 -5.67
C LYS A 44 14.28 -1.48 -5.77
N ILE A 45 15.03 -1.33 -4.68
CA ILE A 45 16.46 -1.62 -4.64
C ILE A 45 16.71 -3.06 -5.05
N VAL A 46 15.98 -4.01 -4.45
CA VAL A 46 16.11 -5.44 -4.72
C VAL A 46 15.71 -5.78 -6.16
N LEU A 47 14.64 -5.17 -6.68
CA LEU A 47 14.14 -5.43 -8.04
C LEU A 47 15.10 -4.92 -9.13
N HIS A 48 15.73 -3.77 -8.91
CA HIS A 48 16.62 -3.13 -9.89
C HIS A 48 18.10 -3.39 -9.63
N MET A 49 18.44 -4.22 -8.66
CA MET A 49 19.82 -4.59 -8.37
C MET A 49 20.40 -5.33 -9.60
N PRO A 50 21.54 -4.86 -10.16
CA PRO A 50 22.20 -5.59 -11.24
C PRO A 50 22.67 -6.95 -10.69
N PHE A 51 22.31 -8.03 -11.39
CA PHE A 51 22.75 -9.38 -11.05
C PHE A 51 23.71 -9.88 -12.12
N GLU A 52 25.00 -9.95 -11.76
CA GLU A 52 26.06 -10.52 -12.58
C GLU A 52 26.48 -11.87 -11.99
N GLY A 53 25.58 -12.86 -12.08
CA GLY A 53 25.82 -14.18 -11.51
C GLY A 53 25.11 -15.31 -12.23
N THR A 54 25.44 -16.54 -11.83
CA THR A 54 24.78 -17.79 -12.24
C THR A 54 23.71 -18.19 -11.24
N ASP A 55 22.76 -19.05 -11.63
CA ASP A 55 21.70 -19.58 -10.76
C ASP A 55 22.22 -20.24 -9.46
N ALA A 56 23.51 -20.59 -9.40
CA ALA A 56 24.15 -21.11 -8.19
C ALA A 56 24.53 -20.02 -7.17
N GLN A 57 24.87 -18.80 -7.62
CA GLN A 57 25.18 -17.64 -6.74
C GLN A 57 23.93 -17.02 -6.13
N LEU A 58 22.76 -17.42 -6.63
CA LEU A 58 21.44 -17.13 -6.08
C LEU A 58 21.20 -17.75 -4.70
N ASP A 59 21.95 -18.81 -4.35
CA ASP A 59 21.89 -19.39 -3.01
C ASP A 59 22.68 -18.59 -1.98
N ASP A 60 23.72 -17.87 -2.41
CA ASP A 60 24.51 -16.92 -1.61
C ASP A 60 23.80 -15.57 -1.35
N LEU A 61 22.55 -15.40 -1.81
CA LEU A 61 21.69 -14.27 -1.38
C LEU A 61 21.40 -14.28 0.13
N GLU A 62 21.62 -15.40 0.84
CA GLU A 62 21.70 -15.43 2.31
C GLU A 62 22.85 -14.58 2.86
N GLY A 63 23.88 -14.37 2.04
CA GLY A 63 25.05 -13.53 2.27
C GLY A 63 24.87 -12.07 1.88
N LEU A 64 23.70 -11.63 1.39
CA LEU A 64 23.29 -10.21 1.44
C LEU A 64 23.00 -9.78 2.89
N SER A 65 23.96 -10.05 3.78
CA SER A 65 24.41 -9.04 4.72
C SER A 65 24.67 -7.80 3.89
N PHE A 66 23.85 -6.77 4.05
CA PHE A 66 24.22 -5.45 3.59
C PHE A 66 25.53 -5.09 4.32
N GLU A 67 26.68 -5.38 3.72
CA GLU A 67 27.97 -4.89 4.20
C GLU A 67 27.99 -3.35 4.25
N ASP A 68 27.09 -2.71 3.49
CA ASP A 68 26.81 -1.27 3.53
C ASP A 68 25.90 -0.81 4.70
N TYR A 69 25.27 -1.73 5.44
CA TYR A 69 24.44 -1.43 6.62
C TYR A 69 24.76 -2.34 7.83
N PRO A 70 26.03 -2.43 8.27
CA PRO A 70 26.46 -3.39 9.29
C PRO A 70 25.78 -3.19 10.67
N ASP A 71 25.30 -1.97 10.95
CA ASP A 71 24.67 -1.63 12.24
C ASP A 71 23.13 -1.71 12.24
N ARG A 72 22.51 -2.07 11.12
CA ARG A 72 21.05 -2.04 10.99
C ARG A 72 20.45 -3.44 11.02
N LYS A 73 19.86 -3.79 12.17
CA LYS A 73 18.95 -4.96 12.24
C LYS A 73 17.72 -4.69 11.37
N LEU A 74 17.61 -5.41 10.26
CA LEU A 74 16.41 -5.40 9.42
C LEU A 74 15.22 -5.95 10.20
N THR A 75 14.06 -5.37 9.96
CA THR A 75 12.77 -5.88 10.45
C THR A 75 12.39 -7.15 9.69
N VAL A 76 11.50 -7.97 10.28
CA VAL A 76 10.97 -9.18 9.64
C VAL A 76 10.37 -8.90 8.26
N SER A 77 9.69 -7.76 8.09
CA SER A 77 9.12 -7.34 6.80
C SER A 77 10.20 -7.08 5.74
N GLU A 78 11.33 -6.48 6.12
CA GLU A 78 12.40 -6.16 5.18
C GLU A 78 13.14 -7.44 4.74
N ILE A 79 13.45 -8.34 5.67
CA ILE A 79 14.04 -9.65 5.36
C ILE A 79 13.11 -10.50 4.48
N SER A 80 11.79 -10.37 4.67
CA SER A 80 10.81 -11.10 3.86
C SER A 80 10.88 -10.72 2.38
N ILE A 81 11.15 -9.45 2.05
CA ILE A 81 11.32 -9.03 0.65
C ILE A 81 12.49 -9.75 -0.02
N LEU A 82 13.62 -9.90 0.69
CA LEU A 82 14.78 -10.63 0.17
C LEU A 82 14.46 -12.10 -0.13
N LYS A 83 13.73 -12.75 0.78
CA LYS A 83 13.29 -14.14 0.58
C LYS A 83 12.32 -14.27 -0.59
N VAL A 84 11.42 -13.29 -0.78
CA VAL A 84 10.53 -13.25 -1.95
C VAL A 84 11.34 -13.04 -3.23
N ALA A 85 12.38 -12.22 -3.23
CA ALA A 85 13.30 -12.07 -4.37
C ALA A 85 13.97 -13.38 -4.75
N LYS A 86 14.49 -14.14 -3.79
CA LYS A 86 15.03 -15.48 -4.05
C LYS A 86 14.00 -16.41 -4.68
N LYS A 87 12.75 -16.37 -4.20
CA LYS A 87 11.64 -17.17 -4.77
C LYS A 87 11.30 -16.73 -6.20
N ALA A 88 11.27 -15.42 -6.44
CA ALA A 88 11.00 -14.81 -7.74
C ALA A 88 12.06 -15.18 -8.78
N MET A 89 13.33 -15.14 -8.40
CA MET A 89 14.45 -15.52 -9.26
C MET A 89 14.44 -17.02 -9.64
N ARG A 90 13.85 -17.87 -8.79
CA ARG A 90 13.59 -19.30 -9.10
C ARG A 90 12.35 -19.51 -9.98
N GLY A 91 11.75 -18.44 -10.51
CA GLY A 91 10.62 -18.49 -11.43
C GLY A 91 9.23 -18.47 -10.78
N ASP A 92 9.11 -18.16 -9.47
CA ASP A 92 7.80 -18.02 -8.84
C ASP A 92 7.11 -16.72 -9.29
N ILE A 93 6.08 -16.87 -10.13
CA ILE A 93 5.32 -15.77 -10.73
C ILE A 93 4.63 -14.91 -9.66
N ALA A 94 4.09 -15.51 -8.59
CA ALA A 94 3.43 -14.76 -7.53
C ALA A 94 4.44 -13.92 -6.72
N ALA A 95 5.66 -14.43 -6.53
CA ALA A 95 6.74 -13.68 -5.92
C ALA A 95 7.22 -12.52 -6.80
N ILE A 96 7.36 -12.73 -8.12
CA ILE A 96 7.67 -11.68 -9.09
C ILE A 96 6.60 -10.58 -9.05
N GLN A 97 5.32 -10.97 -9.09
CA GLN A 97 4.19 -10.04 -9.01
C GLN A 97 4.21 -9.26 -7.68
N PHE A 98 4.43 -9.93 -6.55
CA PHE A 98 4.50 -9.28 -5.25
C PHE A 98 5.62 -8.23 -5.18
N LEU A 99 6.82 -8.54 -5.70
CA LEU A 99 7.94 -7.59 -5.69
C LEU A 99 7.64 -6.37 -6.55
N ARG A 100 7.16 -6.59 -7.77
CA ARG A 100 6.76 -5.53 -8.70
C ARG A 100 5.70 -4.62 -8.08
N ASP A 101 4.64 -5.21 -7.52
CA ASP A 101 3.53 -4.45 -6.94
C ASP A 101 3.98 -3.71 -5.66
N THR A 102 4.88 -4.29 -4.88
CA THR A 102 5.48 -3.65 -3.68
C THR A 102 6.43 -2.52 -4.06
N ALA A 103 7.19 -2.65 -5.16
CA ALA A 103 8.01 -1.59 -5.74
C ALA A 103 7.15 -0.43 -6.29
N GLY A 104 5.87 -0.67 -6.55
CA GLY A 104 4.94 0.30 -7.12
C GLY A 104 4.94 0.31 -8.64
N GLU A 105 5.41 -0.75 -9.27
CA GLU A 105 5.43 -0.96 -10.73
C GLU A 105 4.25 -1.83 -11.19
N LYS A 106 3.14 -1.76 -10.44
CA LYS A 106 1.92 -2.45 -10.83
C LYS A 106 1.45 -1.88 -12.18
N PRO A 107 1.28 -2.71 -13.23
CA PRO A 107 0.70 -2.28 -14.48
C PRO A 107 -0.64 -1.60 -14.23
N VAL A 108 -0.94 -0.58 -15.04
CA VAL A 108 -2.25 0.08 -14.98
C VAL A 108 -3.31 -0.99 -15.23
N GLU A 109 -4.12 -1.26 -14.21
CA GLU A 109 -5.34 -2.04 -14.38
C GLU A 109 -6.28 -1.21 -15.23
N GLN A 110 -6.34 -1.51 -16.53
CA GLN A 110 -7.38 -0.97 -17.39
C GLN A 110 -8.69 -1.65 -16.97
N ILE A 111 -9.47 -0.94 -16.16
CA ILE A 111 -10.83 -1.33 -15.88
C ILE A 111 -11.62 -0.94 -17.13
N GLU A 112 -12.07 -1.93 -17.90
CA GLU A 112 -13.08 -1.70 -18.92
C GLU A 112 -14.34 -1.17 -18.23
N VAL A 113 -14.66 0.09 -18.50
CA VAL A 113 -15.91 0.68 -18.04
C VAL A 113 -17.02 0.07 -18.88
N SER A 114 -17.89 -0.72 -18.26
CA SER A 114 -19.04 -1.29 -18.97
C SER A 114 -19.99 -0.18 -19.43
N ALA A 115 -20.68 -0.42 -20.54
CA ALA A 115 -21.66 0.53 -21.09
C ALA A 115 -22.74 0.95 -20.06
N ASP A 116 -23.05 0.07 -19.10
CA ASP A 116 -24.01 0.31 -18.02
C ASP A 116 -23.60 1.46 -17.10
N ILE A 117 -22.30 1.63 -16.84
CA ILE A 117 -21.79 2.72 -15.99
C ILE A 117 -21.91 4.06 -16.72
N GLY A 118 -21.67 4.08 -18.04
CA GLY A 118 -21.86 5.27 -18.87
C GLY A 118 -23.31 5.76 -18.84
N ALA A 119 -24.26 4.84 -19.03
CA ALA A 119 -25.69 5.15 -18.96
C ALA A 119 -26.11 5.69 -17.59
N ALA A 120 -25.58 5.10 -16.50
CA ALA A 120 -25.86 5.58 -15.14
C ALA A 120 -25.30 6.98 -14.88
N CYS A 121 -24.11 7.31 -15.40
CA CYS A 121 -23.54 8.66 -15.29
C CYS A 121 -24.39 9.69 -16.03
N ASP A 122 -24.88 9.36 -17.22
CA ASP A 122 -25.77 10.23 -18.00
C ASP A 122 -27.11 10.47 -17.29
N GLU A 123 -27.67 9.43 -16.66
CA GLU A 123 -28.90 9.54 -15.89
C GLU A 123 -28.73 10.40 -14.64
N ILE A 124 -27.61 10.22 -13.91
CA ILE A 124 -27.25 11.06 -12.76
C ILE A 124 -27.07 12.53 -13.20
N GLY A 125 -26.44 12.78 -14.35
CA GLY A 125 -26.28 14.12 -14.91
C GLY A 125 -27.63 14.81 -15.15
N LYS A 126 -28.56 14.11 -15.79
CA LYS A 126 -29.93 14.61 -16.04
C LYS A 126 -30.69 14.92 -14.75
N LEU A 127 -30.55 14.07 -13.73
CA LEU A 127 -31.19 14.28 -12.43
C LEU A 127 -30.63 15.50 -11.68
N ILE A 128 -29.31 15.73 -11.75
CA ILE A 128 -28.67 16.91 -11.15
C ILE A 128 -29.13 18.19 -11.84
N GLU A 129 -29.24 18.19 -13.17
CA GLU A 129 -29.72 19.34 -13.94
C GLU A 129 -31.20 19.64 -13.66
N ALA A 130 -32.04 18.61 -13.63
CA ALA A 130 -33.45 18.74 -13.28
C ALA A 130 -33.63 19.38 -11.89
N LYS A 131 -32.84 18.94 -10.90
CA LYS A 131 -32.87 19.49 -9.55
C LYS A 131 -32.36 20.94 -9.50
N ARG A 132 -31.27 21.24 -10.21
CA ARG A 132 -30.75 22.61 -10.34
C ARG A 132 -31.74 23.60 -10.97
N ASN A 133 -32.59 23.12 -11.89
CA ASN A 133 -33.61 23.94 -12.51
C ASN A 133 -34.84 24.11 -11.62
N ALA A 134 -35.19 23.09 -10.84
CA ALA A 134 -36.27 23.17 -9.84
C ALA A 134 -35.93 24.11 -8.68
N ASP A 135 -34.68 24.16 -8.23
CA ASP A 135 -34.24 25.05 -7.14
C ASP A 135 -34.07 26.52 -7.57
N LYS A 136 -34.22 26.84 -8.87
CA LYS A 136 -34.10 28.19 -9.44
C LYS A 136 -35.44 28.88 -9.75
N GLY A 137 -36.56 28.16 -9.65
CA GLY A 137 -37.92 28.70 -9.79
C GLY A 137 -38.55 28.97 -8.44
#